data_AF-A0A376F8A0-F1
#
_entry.id   AF-A0A376F8A0-F1
#
_cell.length_a   1.000
_cell.length_b   1.000
_cell.length_c   1.000
_cell.angle_alpha   90.00
_cell.angle_beta   90.00
_cell.angle_gamma   90.00
#
_symmetry.space_group_name_H-M   'P 1'
#
loop_
_entity.id
_entity.type
_entity.pdbx_description
1 polymer ?
#
loop_
_entity_poly.entity_id
_entity_poly.type
_entity_poly.pdbx_seq_one_letter_code
_entity_poly.pdbx_strand_id
1 'polypeptide(L)' 'MSNALCHQEGRLADMVSLCRYYEQQQWDEATRVREALGLSDEEVVEAMRKATIWAGENAVS' A
#
# COMPACT_ATOMS: atom_id res chain seq x y z
N MET A 1 -8.19 13.66 -13.87
CA MET A 1 -7.88 13.23 -12.49
C MET A 1 -8.82 12.09 -12.14
N SER A 2 -8.28 11.03 -11.55
CA SER A 2 -8.76 9.64 -11.60
C SER A 2 -9.95 9.35 -10.68
N ASN A 3 -11.09 8.92 -11.25
CA ASN A 3 -12.29 8.50 -10.49
C ASN A 3 -12.01 7.38 -9.47
N ALA A 4 -10.94 6.59 -9.64
CA ALA A 4 -10.56 5.51 -8.73
C ALA A 4 -10.22 6.00 -7.32
N LEU A 5 -9.64 7.20 -7.19
CA LEU A 5 -9.32 7.80 -5.88
C LEU A 5 -10.54 8.46 -5.23
N CYS A 6 -11.49 8.96 -6.03
CA CYS A 6 -12.69 9.63 -5.52
C CYS A 6 -13.75 8.65 -5.00
N HIS A 7 -13.79 7.41 -5.52
CA HIS A 7 -14.78 6.40 -5.12
C HIS A 7 -14.20 5.23 -4.33
N GLN A 8 -12.88 5.21 -4.06
CA GLN A 8 -12.20 4.08 -3.41
C GLN A 8 -12.46 2.74 -4.13
N GLU A 9 -12.57 2.79 -5.46
CA GLU A 9 -12.86 1.60 -6.27
C GLU A 9 -11.65 1.22 -7.11
N GLY A 10 -11.35 -0.09 -7.11
CA GLY A 10 -10.30 -0.70 -7.92
C GLY A 10 -8.93 -0.75 -7.27
N ARG A 11 -7.98 -1.36 -8.00
CA ARG A 11 -6.66 -1.79 -7.48
C ARG A 11 -5.83 -0.68 -6.82
N LEU A 12 -6.03 0.57 -7.21
CA LEU A 12 -5.31 1.69 -6.61
C LEU A 12 -5.79 2.00 -5.18
N ALA A 13 -7.10 1.90 -4.94
CA ALA A 13 -7.68 2.07 -3.61
C ALA A 13 -7.25 0.94 -2.68
N ASP A 14 -7.19 -0.29 -3.20
CA ASP A 14 -6.67 -1.46 -2.48
C ASP A 14 -5.20 -1.26 -2.08
N MET A 15 -4.36 -0.75 -2.98
CA MET A 15 -2.95 -0.45 -2.68
C MET A 15 -2.79 0.62 -1.59
N VAL A 16 -3.58 1.70 -1.65
CA VAL A 16 -3.54 2.75 -0.62
C VAL A 16 -4.04 2.21 0.73
N SER A 17 -5.09 1.39 0.71
CA SER A 17 -5.64 0.76 1.91
C SER A 17 -4.63 -0.21 2.53
N LEU A 18 -3.90 -0.97 1.70
CA LEU A 18 -2.85 -1.87 2.15
C LEU A 18 -1.76 -1.13 2.94
N CYS A 19 -1.23 -0.02 2.40
CA CYS A 19 -0.24 0.80 3.11
C CYS A 19 -0.77 1.27 4.48
N ARG A 20 -2.01 1.77 4.51
CA ARG A 20 -2.66 2.23 5.74
C ARG A 20 -2.81 1.11 6.77
N TYR A 21 -3.19 -0.10 6.37
CA TYR A 21 -3.33 -1.23 7.29
C TYR A 21 -2.00 -1.66 7.89
N TYR A 22 -0.91 -1.65 7.11
CA TYR A 22 0.43 -1.92 7.63
C TYR A 22 0.88 -0.85 8.63
N GLU A 23 0.63 0.44 8.37
CA GLU A 23 0.96 1.54 9.28
C GLU A 23 0.17 1.45 10.61
N GLN A 24 -1.07 0.97 10.55
CA GLN A 24 -1.97 0.85 11.72
C GLN A 24 -1.88 -0.52 12.41
N GLN A 25 -0.99 -1.40 11.97
CA GLN A 25 -0.83 -2.77 12.49
C GLN A 25 -2.13 -3.59 12.40
N GLN A 26 -2.99 -3.31 11.41
CA GLN A 26 -4.23 -4.04 11.15
C GLN A 26 -3.94 -5.26 10.26
N TRP A 27 -3.29 -6.27 10.82
CA TRP A 27 -2.73 -7.41 10.07
C TRP A 27 -3.77 -8.25 9.34
N ASP A 28 -4.95 -8.44 9.95
CA ASP A 28 -6.03 -9.23 9.34
C ASP A 28 -6.55 -8.57 8.05
N GLU A 29 -6.76 -7.24 8.09
CA GLU A 29 -7.21 -6.48 6.92
C GLU A 29 -6.10 -6.30 5.88
N ALA A 30 -4.86 -6.13 6.32
CA ALA A 30 -3.70 -6.11 5.44
C ALA A 30 -3.56 -7.43 4.65
N THR A 31 -3.72 -8.57 5.33
CA THR A 31 -3.67 -9.91 4.71
C THR A 31 -4.77 -10.06 3.67
N ARG A 32 -6.00 -9.67 4.02
CA ARG A 32 -7.16 -9.77 3.11
C ARG A 32 -6.97 -8.96 1.83
N VAL A 33 -6.48 -7.72 1.94
CA VAL A 33 -6.25 -6.85 0.78
C VAL A 33 -5.05 -7.32 -0.03
N ARG A 34 -3.97 -7.78 0.62
CA ARG A 34 -2.81 -8.38 -0.04
C ARG A 34 -3.21 -9.58 -0.91
N GLU A 35 -4.01 -10.48 -0.36
CA GLU A 35 -4.50 -11.67 -1.07
C GLU A 35 -5.40 -11.30 -2.25
N ALA A 36 -6.30 -10.33 -2.07
CA ALA A 36 -7.14 -9.81 -3.15
C ALA A 36 -6.32 -9.17 -4.29
N LEU A 37 -5.16 -8.60 -3.97
CA LEU A 37 -4.21 -8.05 -4.94
C LEU A 37 -3.28 -9.10 -5.57
N GLY A 38 -3.26 -10.33 -5.04
CA GLY A 38 -2.40 -11.43 -5.49
C GLY A 38 -0.92 -11.23 -5.16
N LEU A 39 -0.60 -10.50 -4.09
CA LEU A 39 0.77 -10.16 -3.69
C LEU A 39 1.29 -11.08 -2.59
N SER A 40 2.59 -11.38 -2.58
CA SER A 40 3.24 -12.05 -1.45
C SER A 40 3.62 -11.05 -0.35
N ASP A 41 3.79 -11.53 0.90
CA ASP A 41 4.28 -10.67 1.99
C ASP A 41 5.66 -10.08 1.68
N GLU A 42 6.53 -10.86 1.04
CA GLU A 42 7.88 -10.43 0.66
C GLU A 42 7.85 -9.29 -0.37
N GLU A 43 6.94 -9.36 -1.35
CA GLU A 43 6.74 -8.31 -2.35
C GLU A 43 6.23 -7.01 -1.70
N VAL A 44 5.28 -7.13 -0.76
CA VAL A 44 4.72 -5.97 -0.05
C VAL A 44 5.78 -5.31 0.84
N VAL A 45 6.53 -6.10 1.61
CA VAL A 45 7.59 -5.60 2.50
C VAL A 45 8.70 -4.91 1.70
N GLU A 46 9.14 -5.51 0.60
CA GLU A 46 10.18 -4.92 -0.23
C GLU A 46 9.69 -3.63 -0.93
N ALA A 47 8.43 -3.58 -1.35
CA ALA A 47 7.82 -2.38 -1.91
C ALA A 47 7.72 -1.25 -0.88
N MET A 48 7.25 -1.54 0.34
CA MET A 48 7.19 -0.56 1.44
C MET A 48 8.59 -0.06 1.84
N ARG A 49 9.59 -0.94 1.85
CA ARG A 49 10.99 -0.58 2.12
C ARG A 49 11.52 0.39 1.05
N LYS A 50 11.32 0.08 -0.23
CA LYS A 50 11.68 0.96 -1.35
C LYS A 50 10.97 2.31 -1.26
N ALA A 51 9.67 2.31 -0.95
CA ALA A 51 8.90 3.54 -0.78
C ALA A 51 9.43 4.40 0.38
N THR A 52 9.79 3.78 1.50
CA THR A 52 10.38 4.47 2.66
C THR A 52 11.74 5.06 2.33
N ILE A 53 12.61 4.31 1.64
CA ILE A 53 13.92 4.80 1.19
C ILE A 53 13.75 6.00 0.26
N TRP A 54 12.89 5.86 -0.75
CA TRP A 54 12.61 6.94 -1.69
C TRP A 54 12.05 8.18 -0.99
N ALA A 55 11.12 8.01 -0.05
CA ALA A 55 10.58 9.11 0.73
C ALA A 55 11.68 9.81 1.55
N GLY A 56 12.61 9.06 2.14
CA GLY A 56 13.77 9.63 2.84
C GLY A 56 14.72 10.39 1.93
N GLU A 57 15.01 9.86 0.74
CA GLU A 57 15.85 10.52 -0.28
C GLU A 57 15.22 11.82 -0.81
N ASN A 58 13.88 11.87 -0.89
CA ASN A 58 13.13 13.00 -1.43
C ASN A 58 12.55 13.95 -0.35
N ALA A 59 12.77 13.67 0.94
CA ALA A 59 12.28 14.50 2.05
C ALA A 59 13.00 15.87 2.19
N VAL A 60 14.06 16.12 1.42
CA VAL A 60 14.88 17.35 1.45
C VAL A 60 14.75 18.16 0.15
N SER A 61 13.58 18.16 -0.50
CA SER A 61 13.27 19.05 -1.65
C SER A 61 12.17 20.06 -1.32
#